data_AF-A0A969RBU0-F1
#
_entry.id   AF-A0A969RBU0-F1
#
_cell.length_a   1.000
_cell.length_b   1.000
_cell.length_c   1.000
_cell.angle_alpha   90.00
_cell.angle_beta   90.00
_cell.angle_gamma   90.00
#
_symmetry.space_group_name_H-M   'P 1'
#
loop_
_entity.id
_entity.type
_entity.pdbx_description
1 polymer ?
#
loop_
_entity_poly.entity_id
_entity_poly.type
_entity_poly.pdbx_seq_one_letter_code
_entity_poly.pdbx_strand_id
1 'polypeptide(L)'
;MPNLTASLDLSTATEIDLLNPLEVIETMIDLRIQVAQLEQQIKSLQPAFFATCAALNTEKITHDRALITRRLTPGQWAYASNVLEQEALFKHLKQQFQQAHEPTGGREVIWAVKLLLTLA
;
A
#
# COMPACT_ATOMS: atom_id res chain seq x y z
N MET A 1 -9.58 33.80 -3.40
CA MET A 1 -8.69 33.89 -2.22
C MET A 1 -9.29 33.06 -1.09
N PRO A 2 -8.45 32.36 -0.31
CA PRO A 2 -8.71 31.02 0.21
C PRO A 2 -9.35 31.03 1.59
N ASN A 3 -9.97 29.92 2.00
CA ASN A 3 -9.84 29.51 3.40
C ASN A 3 -9.75 27.99 3.50
N LEU A 4 -8.51 27.53 3.71
CA LEU A 4 -8.19 26.20 4.20
C LEU A 4 -8.55 26.15 5.69
N THR A 5 -9.38 25.19 6.08
CA THR A 5 -9.26 24.54 7.39
C THR A 5 -9.66 23.08 7.23
N ALA A 6 -8.76 22.30 6.63
CA ALA A 6 -8.64 20.91 7.01
C ALA A 6 -8.05 20.93 8.42
N SER A 7 -8.92 20.87 9.43
CA SER A 7 -8.50 20.53 10.80
C SER A 7 -8.01 19.09 10.77
N LEU A 8 -6.74 18.92 10.39
CA LEU A 8 -5.98 17.76 10.81
C LEU A 8 -5.84 17.89 12.32
N ASP A 9 -6.44 16.94 13.03
CA ASP A 9 -6.48 16.88 14.48
C ASP A 9 -5.05 16.78 15.04
N LEU A 10 -4.47 17.95 15.31
CA LEU A 10 -3.09 18.15 15.79
C LEU A 10 -2.88 17.61 17.22
N SER A 11 -3.96 17.17 17.87
CA SER A 11 -3.97 16.60 19.23
C SER A 11 -3.17 15.29 19.31
N THR A 12 -3.25 14.43 18.29
CA THR A 12 -2.49 13.17 18.25
C THR A 12 -0.98 13.37 18.10
N ALA A 13 -0.55 14.45 17.43
CA ALA A 13 0.88 14.73 17.25
C ALA A 13 1.56 15.25 18.53
N THR A 14 0.78 15.81 19.48
CA THR A 14 1.32 16.37 20.72
C THR A 14 1.43 15.34 21.86
N GLU A 15 0.64 14.27 21.85
CA GLU A 15 0.74 13.19 22.87
C GLU A 15 1.92 12.25 22.63
N ILE A 16 2.37 12.08 21.39
CA ILE A 16 3.49 11.18 21.05
C ILE A 16 4.82 11.69 21.63
N ASP A 17 4.97 13.01 21.79
CA ASP A 17 6.19 13.65 22.32
C ASP A 17 6.40 13.39 23.82
N LEU A 18 5.42 12.77 24.50
CA LEU A 18 5.47 12.39 25.91
C LEU A 18 5.56 10.87 26.15
N LEU A 19 5.46 10.05 25.10
CA LEU A 19 5.52 8.58 25.22
C LEU A 19 6.97 8.11 25.36
N ASN A 20 7.19 7.12 26.23
CA ASN A 20 8.48 6.42 26.32
C ASN A 20 8.79 5.78 24.94
N PRO A 21 10.04 5.79 24.46
CA PRO A 21 10.41 5.14 23.21
C PRO A 21 9.86 3.71 23.01
N LEU A 22 9.73 2.92 24.09
CA LEU A 22 9.10 1.59 24.01
C LEU A 22 7.60 1.66 23.78
N GLU A 23 6.89 2.62 24.40
CA GLU A 23 5.45 2.81 24.21
C GLU A 23 5.14 3.25 22.77
N VAL A 24 6.02 4.03 22.15
CA VAL A 24 5.91 4.38 20.72
C VAL A 24 6.02 3.13 19.84
N ILE A 25 6.94 2.21 20.15
CA ILE A 25 7.09 0.94 19.42
C ILE A 25 5.84 0.07 19.58
N GLU A 26 5.34 -0.10 20.80
CA GLU A 26 4.14 -0.90 21.07
C GLU A 26 2.90 -0.31 20.39
N THR A 27 2.71 1.01 20.49
CA THR A 27 1.60 1.71 19.81
C THR A 27 1.67 1.50 18.28
N MET A 28 2.87 1.53 17.70
CA MET A 28 3.06 1.24 16.28
C MET A 28 2.73 -0.21 15.92
N ILE A 29 3.04 -1.18 16.79
CA ILE A 29 2.67 -2.59 16.59
C ILE A 29 1.15 -2.75 16.63
N ASP A 30 0.49 -2.16 17.62
CA ASP A 30 -0.97 -2.23 17.78
C ASP A 30 -1.71 -1.62 16.58
N LEU A 31 -1.27 -0.45 16.12
CA LEU A 31 -1.83 0.19 14.93
C LEU A 31 -1.63 -0.68 13.68
N ARG A 32 -0.49 -1.36 13.55
CA ARG A 32 -0.24 -2.30 12.44
C ARG A 32 -1.16 -3.52 12.50
N ILE A 33 -1.47 -4.03 13.69
CA ILE A 33 -2.45 -5.10 13.86
C ILE A 33 -3.84 -4.63 13.42
N GLN A 34 -4.26 -3.44 13.83
CA GLN A 34 -5.55 -2.87 13.42
C GLN A 34 -5.65 -2.69 11.91
N VAL A 35 -4.59 -2.19 11.26
CA VAL A 35 -4.53 -2.09 9.79
C VAL A 35 -4.68 -3.46 9.15
N ALA A 36 -3.96 -4.48 9.62
CA ALA A 36 -4.05 -5.82 9.05
C ALA A 36 -5.46 -6.43 9.18
N GLN A 37 -6.13 -6.20 10.31
CA GLN A 37 -7.52 -6.63 10.52
C GLN A 37 -8.49 -5.91 9.57
N LEU A 38 -8.34 -4.60 9.41
CA LEU A 38 -9.17 -3.82 8.47
C LEU A 38 -8.93 -4.25 7.02
N GLU A 39 -7.68 -4.50 6.62
CA GLU A 39 -7.34 -5.03 5.30
C GLU A 39 -7.98 -6.40 5.05
N GLN A 40 -7.98 -7.29 6.05
CA GLN A 40 -8.67 -8.58 5.96
C GLN A 40 -10.18 -8.43 5.79
N GLN A 41 -10.81 -7.50 6.53
CA GLN A 41 -12.24 -7.21 6.41
C GLN A 41 -12.60 -6.61 5.04
N ILE A 42 -11.77 -5.69 4.52
CA ILE A 42 -11.95 -5.13 3.17
C ILE A 42 -11.84 -6.25 2.14
N LYS A 43 -10.85 -7.14 2.28
CA LYS A 43 -10.64 -8.26 1.37
C LYS A 43 -11.80 -9.27 1.40
N SER A 44 -12.40 -9.52 2.57
CA SER A 44 -13.57 -10.40 2.66
C SER A 44 -14.83 -9.78 2.08
N LEU A 45 -14.98 -8.44 2.14
CA LEU A 45 -16.08 -7.70 1.53
C LEU A 45 -15.93 -7.56 0.00
N GLN A 46 -14.71 -7.62 -0.51
CA GLN A 46 -14.37 -7.34 -1.90
C GLN A 46 -15.22 -8.11 -2.94
N PRO A 47 -15.51 -9.42 -2.79
CA PRO A 47 -16.34 -10.14 -3.76
C PRO A 47 -17.77 -9.59 -3.85
N ALA A 48 -18.38 -9.30 -2.69
CA ALA A 48 -19.73 -8.73 -2.64
C ALA A 48 -19.74 -7.31 -3.23
N PHE A 49 -18.75 -6.49 -2.88
CA PHE A 49 -18.59 -5.14 -3.44
C PHE A 49 -18.51 -5.17 -4.98
N PHE A 50 -17.68 -6.06 -5.55
CA PHE A 50 -17.56 -6.19 -7.00
C PHE A 50 -18.83 -6.71 -7.67
N ALA A 51 -19.52 -7.68 -7.05
CA ALA A 51 -20.81 -8.15 -7.55
C ALA A 51 -21.85 -7.04 -7.59
N THR A 52 -21.93 -6.21 -6.54
CA THR A 52 -22.82 -5.04 -6.49
C THR A 52 -22.46 -4.00 -7.55
N CYS A 53 -21.18 -3.64 -7.70
CA CYS A 53 -20.76 -2.71 -8.75
C CYS A 53 -21.06 -3.24 -10.16
N ALA A 54 -20.88 -4.55 -10.40
CA ALA A 54 -21.21 -5.18 -11.67
C ALA A 54 -22.72 -5.15 -11.95
N ALA A 55 -23.55 -5.42 -10.94
CA ALA A 55 -25.01 -5.40 -11.07
C ALA A 55 -25.57 -3.99 -11.39
N LEU A 56 -24.94 -2.94 -10.84
CA LEU A 56 -25.32 -1.55 -11.15
C LEU A 56 -25.01 -1.17 -12.60
N ASN A 57 -24.08 -1.87 -13.25
CA ASN A 57 -23.71 -1.71 -14.67
C ASN A 57 -23.41 -0.26 -15.09
N THR A 58 -22.93 0.56 -14.16
CA THR A 58 -22.51 1.94 -14.40
C THR A 58 -21.00 2.04 -14.36
N GLU A 59 -20.42 2.78 -15.31
CA GLU A 59 -18.96 3.00 -15.35
C GLU A 59 -18.45 3.86 -14.19
N LYS A 60 -19.34 4.63 -13.55
CA LYS A 60 -19.02 5.60 -12.51
C LYS A 60 -20.14 5.63 -11.46
N ILE A 61 -19.78 5.47 -10.19
CA ILE A 61 -20.68 5.59 -9.04
C ILE A 61 -20.13 6.67 -8.11
N THR A 62 -20.90 7.73 -7.86
CA THR A 62 -20.49 8.88 -7.04
C THR A 62 -21.17 8.84 -5.68
N HIS A 63 -20.40 9.01 -4.61
CA HIS A 63 -20.87 9.18 -3.23
C HIS A 63 -20.19 10.39 -2.57
N ASP A 64 -20.77 10.90 -1.49
CA ASP A 64 -20.29 12.09 -0.77
C ASP A 64 -18.81 12.00 -0.35
N ARG A 65 -18.33 10.77 -0.09
CA ARG A 65 -16.98 10.51 0.42
C ARG A 65 -16.05 9.83 -0.58
N ALA A 66 -16.56 9.39 -1.74
CA ALA A 66 -15.78 8.57 -2.67
C ALA A 66 -16.34 8.58 -4.09
N LEU A 67 -15.45 8.38 -5.05
CA LEU A 67 -15.78 8.11 -6.43
C LEU A 67 -15.32 6.70 -6.80
N ILE A 68 -16.23 5.84 -7.25
CA ILE A 68 -15.95 4.49 -7.73
C ILE A 68 -15.99 4.51 -9.25
N THR A 69 -14.91 4.10 -9.90
CA THR A 69 -14.81 4.01 -11.37
C THR A 69 -14.49 2.60 -11.81
N ARG A 70 -15.13 2.17 -12.90
CA ARG A 70 -14.80 0.91 -13.56
C ARG A 70 -13.66 1.17 -14.54
N ARG A 71 -12.49 0.57 -14.28
CA ARG A 71 -11.37 0.57 -15.22
C ARG A 71 -11.11 -0.85 -15.70
N LEU A 72 -11.12 -1.03 -17.01
CA LEU A 72 -10.61 -2.24 -17.63
C LEU A 72 -9.11 -2.06 -17.85
N THR A 73 -8.31 -2.66 -16.98
CA THR A 73 -6.87 -2.81 -17.23
C THR A 73 -6.64 -4.14 -17.93
N PRO A 74 -5.83 -4.18 -19.00
CA PRO A 74 -5.41 -5.43 -19.60
C PRO A 74 -4.78 -6.34 -18.54
N GLY A 75 -5.41 -7.47 -18.24
CA GLY A 75 -5.02 -8.34 -17.12
C GLY A 75 -3.82 -9.23 -17.43
N GLN A 76 -3.63 -9.59 -18.70
CA GLN A 76 -2.48 -10.32 -19.20
C GLN A 76 -2.20 -9.86 -20.63
N TRP A 77 -0.93 -9.60 -20.91
CA TRP A 77 -0.45 -9.34 -22.27
C TRP A 77 0.28 -10.60 -22.74
N ALA A 78 -0.08 -11.09 -23.92
CA ALA A 78 0.67 -12.15 -24.59
C ALA A 78 1.95 -11.54 -25.19
N TYR A 79 2.89 -11.13 -24.34
CA TYR A 79 4.17 -10.61 -24.80
C TYR A 79 4.90 -11.66 -25.63
N ALA A 80 5.51 -11.22 -26.73
CA ALA A 80 6.37 -12.09 -27.52
C ALA A 80 7.58 -12.56 -26.68
N SER A 81 8.11 -13.75 -26.97
CA SER A 81 9.17 -14.38 -26.18
C SER A 81 10.41 -13.50 -26.03
N ASN A 82 10.78 -12.78 -27.09
CA ASN A 82 11.91 -11.85 -27.08
C ASN A 82 11.77 -10.72 -26.04
N VAL A 83 10.55 -10.23 -25.79
CA VAL A 83 10.29 -9.18 -24.78
C VAL A 83 10.50 -9.73 -23.38
N LEU A 84 10.02 -10.95 -23.11
CA LEU A 84 10.21 -11.62 -21.83
C LEU A 84 11.69 -11.96 -21.57
N GLU A 85 12.40 -12.40 -22.61
CA GLU A 85 13.85 -12.67 -22.55
C GLU A 85 14.65 -11.39 -22.24
N GLN A 86 14.30 -10.27 -22.86
CA GLN A 86 14.91 -8.96 -22.58
C GLN A 86 14.66 -8.50 -21.14
N GLU A 87 13.44 -8.67 -20.64
CA GLU A 87 13.12 -8.34 -19.25
C GLU A 87 13.95 -9.18 -18.26
N ALA A 88 14.05 -10.49 -18.51
CA ALA A 88 14.85 -11.40 -17.70
C ALA A 88 16.34 -11.02 -17.72
N LEU A 89 16.88 -10.73 -18.90
CA LEU A 89 18.26 -10.27 -19.07
C LEU A 89 18.52 -8.97 -18.31
N PHE A 90 17.60 -7.99 -18.42
CA PHE A 90 17.75 -6.72 -17.72
C PHE A 90 17.75 -6.89 -16.19
N LYS A 91 16.85 -7.74 -15.66
CA LYS A 91 16.83 -8.09 -14.23
C LYS A 91 18.17 -8.69 -13.79
N HIS A 92 18.72 -9.60 -14.59
CA HIS A 92 20.00 -10.24 -14.28
C HIS A 92 21.17 -9.23 -14.30
N LEU A 93 21.27 -8.41 -15.34
CA LEU A 93 22.30 -7.38 -15.45
C LEU A 93 22.24 -6.38 -14.30
N LYS A 94 21.03 -5.98 -13.90
CA LYS A 94 20.82 -5.09 -12.75
C LYS A 94 21.34 -5.72 -11.46
N GLN A 95 21.04 -6.99 -11.22
CA GLN A 95 21.56 -7.70 -10.03
C GLN A 95 23.08 -7.82 -10.05
N GLN A 96 23.68 -8.17 -11.20
CA GLN A 96 25.13 -8.25 -11.34
C GLN A 96 25.80 -6.89 -11.07
N PHE A 97 25.24 -5.81 -11.60
CA PHE A 97 25.73 -4.46 -11.36
C PHE A 97 25.71 -4.10 -9.86
N GLN A 98 24.63 -4.42 -9.15
CA GLN A 98 24.50 -4.18 -7.71
C GLN A 98 25.48 -5.01 -6.86
N GLN A 99 25.89 -6.19 -7.34
CA GLN A 99 26.89 -7.02 -6.65
C GLN A 99 28.32 -6.53 -6.92
N ALA A 100 28.57 -5.97 -8.11
CA ALA A 100 29.90 -5.55 -8.54
C ALA A 100 30.26 -4.11 -8.15
N HIS A 101 29.29 -3.29 -7.75
CA HIS A 101 29.50 -1.87 -7.45
C HIS A 101 28.91 -1.48 -6.11
N GLU A 102 29.65 -0.62 -5.39
CA GLU A 102 29.14 -0.01 -4.15
C GLU A 102 28.03 1.00 -4.46
N PRO A 103 26.98 1.09 -3.62
CA PRO A 103 25.96 2.12 -3.72
C PRO A 103 26.59 3.52 -3.70
N THR A 104 26.21 4.38 -4.64
CA THR A 104 26.75 5.74 -4.76
C THR A 104 26.12 6.75 -3.80
N GLY A 105 25.14 6.34 -2.99
CA GLY A 105 24.50 7.19 -1.99
C GLY A 105 24.00 6.40 -0.78
N GLY A 106 24.53 6.74 0.39
CA GLY A 106 23.96 6.49 1.72
C GLY A 106 23.70 5.04 2.15
N ARG A 107 23.40 4.87 3.44
CA ARG A 107 22.69 3.70 3.96
C ARG A 107 21.26 4.15 4.28
N GLU A 108 20.27 3.54 3.66
CA GLU A 108 18.88 3.73 4.07
C GLU A 108 18.62 2.86 5.30
N VAL A 109 18.14 3.47 6.39
CA VAL A 109 17.64 2.74 7.55
C VAL A 109 16.13 2.61 7.40
N ILE A 110 15.68 1.41 7.06
CA ILE A 110 14.25 1.09 6.96
C ILE A 110 13.89 0.22 8.16
N TRP A 111 13.03 0.74 9.04
CA TRP A 111 12.41 -0.05 10.11
C TRP A 111 11.09 -0.65 9.59
N ALA A 112 10.97 -1.98 9.65
CA ALA A 112 9.77 -2.68 9.22
C ALA A 112 9.19 -3.49 10.39
N VAL A 113 7.89 -3.34 10.62
CA VAL A 113 7.14 -4.16 11.58
C VAL A 113 6.60 -5.38 10.83
N LYS A 114 7.17 -6.55 11.12
CA LYS A 114 6.66 -7.83 10.63
C LYS A 114 5.79 -8.45 11.73
N LEU A 115 4.48 -8.46 11.52
CA LEU A 115 3.57 -9.15 12.43
C LEU A 115 3.82 -10.66 12.33
N LEU A 116 4.06 -11.31 13.47
CA LEU A 116 4.24 -12.77 13.55
C LEU A 116 2.90 -13.50 13.74
N LEU A 117 1.80 -12.76 13.81
CA LEU A 117 0.46 -13.30 14.00
C LEU A 117 -0.02 -13.96 12.70
N THR A 118 -0.36 -15.24 12.78
CA THR A 118 -1.18 -15.90 11.76
C THR A 118 -2.62 -15.43 11.97
N LEU A 119 -3.08 -14.46 11.18
CA LEU A 119 -4.51 -14.18 11.04
C LEU A 119 -5.12 -15.37 10.29
N ALA A 120 -5.77 -16.25 11.04
CA ALA A 120 -6.51 -17.40 10.52
C ALA A 120 -7.77 -16.96 9.77
#